data_AF-A0A0B6Y7Q9-F1
#
_entry.id   AF-A0A0B6Y7Q9-F1
#
_cell.length_a   1.000
_cell.length_b   1.000
_cell.length_c   1.000
_cell.angle_alpha   90.00
_cell.angle_beta   90.00
_cell.angle_gamma   90.00
#
_symmetry.space_group_name_H-M   'P 1'
#
loop_
_entity.id
_entity.type
_entity.pdbx_description
1 polymer ?
#
loop_
_entity_poly.entity_id
_entity_poly.type
_entity_poly.pdbx_seq_one_letter_code
_entity_poly.pdbx_strand_id
1 'polypeptide(L)'
;QMNRTKNRVLVKGLLSPLHAVGFAAVSSVLGLGILYYGVNPVVAGLGLFNLGLYTLVYTPLKRISVINTWVGSLVGAIPPMMGWAACSGALDPGAFLLAGILYSWQFPHFNALSWNLRPDYSR
;
A
#
# COMPACT_ATOMS: atom_id res chain seq x y z
N GLN A 1 14.82 5.31 18.71
CA GLN A 1 14.29 4.01 18.22
C GLN A 1 12.82 3.85 18.62
N MET A 2 11.94 3.53 17.66
CA MET A 2 10.49 3.41 17.90
C MET A 2 10.14 2.19 18.77
N ASN A 3 9.49 2.43 19.90
CA ASN A 3 9.05 1.37 20.81
C ASN A 3 8.01 0.43 20.17
N ARG A 4 7.20 0.93 19.24
CA ARG A 4 6.13 0.15 18.57
C ARG A 4 6.65 -0.95 17.65
N THR A 5 7.79 -0.76 17.00
CA THR A 5 8.26 -1.65 15.92
C THR A 5 9.35 -2.64 16.33
N LYS A 6 9.86 -2.53 17.56
CA LYS A 6 10.95 -3.37 18.08
C LYS A 6 10.63 -4.86 18.13
N ASN A 7 9.36 -5.22 18.22
CA ASN A 7 8.91 -6.61 18.35
C ASN A 7 8.61 -7.31 17.02
N ARG A 8 8.86 -6.67 15.87
CA ARG A 8 8.59 -7.26 14.55
C ARG A 8 9.56 -8.43 14.27
N VAL A 9 9.06 -9.47 13.60
CA VAL A 9 9.78 -10.73 13.33
C VAL A 9 11.14 -10.51 12.66
N LEU A 10 11.17 -9.68 11.60
CA LEU A 10 12.42 -9.31 10.90
C LEU A 10 13.39 -8.49 11.76
N VAL A 11 12.88 -7.65 12.67
CA VAL A 11 13.71 -6.84 13.57
C VAL A 11 14.36 -7.70 14.64
N LYS A 12 13.68 -8.78 15.07
CA LYS A 12 14.19 -9.77 16.01
C LYS A 12 15.10 -10.84 15.37
N GLY A 13 15.27 -10.82 14.05
CA GLY A 13 16.06 -11.84 13.34
C GLY A 13 15.44 -13.24 13.33
N LEU A 14 14.16 -13.38 13.69
CA LEU A 14 13.45 -14.66 13.74
C LEU A 14 13.15 -15.24 12.34
N LEU A 15 13.27 -14.41 11.31
CA LEU A 15 13.12 -14.80 9.91
C LEU A 15 14.24 -14.14 9.10
N SER A 16 14.94 -14.90 8.27
CA SER A 16 15.99 -14.32 7.42
C SER A 16 15.36 -13.40 6.35
N PRO A 17 16.07 -12.34 5.91
CA PRO A 17 15.60 -11.49 4.82
C PRO A 17 15.32 -12.25 3.52
N LEU A 18 16.11 -13.28 3.19
CA LEU A 18 15.95 -14.07 1.97
C LEU A 18 14.60 -14.81 1.96
N HIS A 19 14.26 -15.48 3.06
CA HIS A 19 12.95 -16.14 3.20
C HIS A 19 11.78 -15.14 3.09
N ALA A 20 11.93 -13.93 3.65
CA ALA A 20 10.90 -12.91 3.56
C ALA A 20 10.69 -12.40 2.12
N VAL A 21 11.78 -12.17 1.38
CA VAL A 21 11.72 -11.78 -0.05
C VAL A 21 11.15 -12.92 -0.89
N GLY A 22 11.56 -14.17 -0.64
CA GLY A 22 11.01 -15.35 -1.32
C GLY A 22 9.50 -15.47 -1.13
N PHE A 23 9.02 -15.35 0.12
CA PHE A 23 7.60 -15.35 0.41
C PHE A 23 6.87 -14.20 -0.32
N ALA A 24 7.40 -12.97 -0.24
CA ALA A 24 6.81 -11.82 -0.91
C ALA A 24 6.73 -11.99 -2.43
N ALA A 25 7.78 -12.54 -3.06
CA ALA A 25 7.82 -12.79 -4.51
C ALA A 25 6.77 -13.83 -4.92
N VAL A 26 6.71 -14.97 -4.22
CA VAL A 26 5.73 -16.04 -4.50
C VAL A 26 4.30 -15.52 -4.32
N SER A 27 4.00 -14.86 -3.19
CA SER A 27 2.66 -14.31 -2.96
C SER A 27 2.28 -13.23 -3.98
N SER A 28 3.23 -12.41 -4.42
CA SER A 28 2.97 -11.37 -5.43
C SER A 28 2.66 -11.98 -6.79
N VAL A 29 3.45 -12.97 -7.24
CA VAL A 29 3.23 -13.64 -8.52
C VAL A 29 1.90 -14.40 -8.52
N LEU A 30 1.62 -15.17 -7.46
CA LEU A 30 0.36 -15.90 -7.34
C LEU A 30 -0.84 -14.97 -7.25
N GLY A 31 -0.75 -13.90 -6.44
CA GLY A 31 -1.83 -12.91 -6.30
C GLY A 31 -2.12 -12.18 -7.61
N LEU A 32 -1.10 -11.75 -8.33
CA LEU A 32 -1.26 -11.12 -9.65
C LEU A 32 -1.83 -12.10 -10.69
N GLY A 33 -1.40 -13.36 -10.65
CA GLY A 33 -1.98 -14.42 -11.49
C GLY A 33 -3.47 -14.61 -11.23
N ILE A 34 -3.88 -14.69 -9.95
CA ILE A 34 -5.28 -14.79 -9.56
C ILE A 34 -6.09 -13.58 -10.06
N LEU A 35 -5.56 -12.36 -9.94
CA LEU A 35 -6.26 -11.17 -10.44
C LEU A 35 -6.39 -11.17 -11.97
N TYR A 36 -5.34 -11.58 -12.69
CA TYR A 36 -5.33 -11.58 -14.14
C TYR A 36 -6.30 -12.62 -14.73
N TYR A 37 -6.26 -13.85 -14.24
CA TYR A 37 -7.07 -14.95 -14.75
C TYR A 37 -8.46 -15.02 -14.11
N GLY A 38 -8.61 -14.59 -12.86
CA GLY A 38 -9.85 -14.72 -12.09
C GLY A 38 -10.72 -13.47 -12.07
N VAL A 39 -10.18 -12.28 -12.37
CA VAL A 39 -10.93 -11.02 -12.34
C VAL A 39 -10.91 -10.35 -13.70
N ASN A 40 -9.83 -9.64 -14.03
CA ASN A 40 -9.58 -9.06 -15.35
C ASN A 40 -8.18 -8.42 -15.43
N PRO A 41 -7.67 -8.15 -16.65
CA PRO A 41 -6.38 -7.51 -16.85
C PRO A 41 -6.25 -6.11 -16.24
N VAL A 42 -7.33 -5.33 -16.18
CA VAL A 42 -7.31 -3.96 -15.64
C VAL A 42 -7.01 -3.98 -14.15
N VAL A 43 -7.70 -4.83 -13.39
CA VAL A 43 -7.49 -5.02 -11.95
C VAL A 43 -6.09 -5.59 -11.67
N ALA A 44 -5.63 -6.53 -12.49
CA ALA A 44 -4.27 -7.06 -12.36
C ALA A 44 -3.21 -5.98 -12.60
N GLY A 45 -3.39 -5.12 -13.61
CA GLY A 45 -2.52 -3.97 -13.87
C GLY A 45 -2.50 -2.96 -12.73
N LEU A 46 -3.67 -2.61 -12.18
CA LEU A 46 -3.77 -1.76 -10.99
C LEU A 46 -3.12 -2.39 -9.77
N GLY A 47 -3.27 -3.70 -9.57
CA GLY A 47 -2.64 -4.45 -8.49
C GLY A 47 -1.11 -4.43 -8.59
N LEU A 48 -0.57 -4.65 -9.79
CA LEU A 48 0.88 -4.58 -10.05
C LEU A 48 1.42 -3.17 -9.81
N PHE A 49 0.72 -2.15 -10.32
CA PHE A 49 1.07 -0.76 -10.09
C PHE A 49 1.06 -0.42 -8.59
N ASN A 50 0.02 -0.81 -7.85
CA ASN A 50 -0.08 -0.56 -6.42
C ASN A 50 1.00 -1.29 -5.61
N LEU A 51 1.34 -2.53 -5.99
CA LEU A 51 2.43 -3.29 -5.39
C LEU A 51 3.77 -2.54 -5.52
N GLY A 52 4.10 -2.08 -6.73
CA GLY A 52 5.31 -1.28 -6.99
C GLY A 52 5.29 0.05 -6.23
N LEU A 53 4.19 0.78 -6.30
CA LEU A 53 4.02 2.06 -5.60
C LEU A 53 4.19 1.90 -4.09
N TYR A 54 3.61 0.86 -3.49
CA TYR A 54 3.71 0.61 -2.05
C TYR A 54 5.12 0.21 -1.62
N THR A 55 5.73 -0.75 -2.32
CA THR A 55 6.99 -1.37 -1.90
C THR A 55 8.21 -0.52 -2.26
N LEU A 56 8.24 0.05 -3.46
CA LEU A 56 9.41 0.77 -3.99
C LEU A 56 9.37 2.27 -3.75
N VAL A 57 8.19 2.89 -3.64
CA VAL A 57 8.06 4.34 -3.53
C VAL A 57 7.62 4.75 -2.12
N TYR A 58 6.45 4.30 -1.67
CA TYR A 58 5.89 4.70 -0.38
C TYR A 58 6.73 4.23 0.82
N THR A 59 7.16 2.96 0.82
CA THR A 59 7.92 2.37 1.93
C THR A 59 9.25 3.10 2.22
N PRO A 60 10.09 3.44 1.23
CA PRO A 60 11.28 4.25 1.50
C PRO A 60 10.94 5.70 1.83
N LEU A 61 9.94 6.31 1.15
CA LEU A 61 9.55 7.70 1.41
C LEU A 61 9.16 7.95 2.86
N LYS A 62 8.56 6.97 3.55
CA LYS A 62 8.26 7.06 4.99
C LYS A 62 9.44 7.46 5.86
N ARG A 63 10.67 7.18 5.43
CA ARG A 63 11.88 7.47 6.20
C ARG A 63 12.54 8.79 5.80
N ILE A 64 12.15 9.37 4.67
CA ILE A 64 12.88 10.46 4.01
C ILE A 64 12.06 11.74 3.98
N SER A 65 10.75 11.65 3.71
CA SER A 65 9.93 12.84 3.45
C SER A 65 8.49 12.70 3.92
N VAL A 66 7.90 13.84 4.31
CA VAL A 66 6.47 13.98 4.64
C VAL A 66 5.56 13.71 3.43
N ILE A 67 6.12 13.77 2.20
CA ILE A 67 5.43 13.41 0.95
C ILE A 67 4.92 11.95 0.98
N ASN A 68 5.45 11.10 1.87
CA ASN A 68 4.93 9.75 2.07
C ASN A 68 3.42 9.73 2.32
N THR A 69 2.82 10.71 3.00
CA THR A 69 1.37 10.74 3.23
C THR A 69 0.59 10.89 1.92
N TRP A 70 1.08 11.70 0.98
CA TRP A 70 0.46 11.90 -0.33
C TRP A 70 0.53 10.63 -1.18
N VAL A 71 1.70 10.00 -1.23
CA VAL A 71 1.90 8.74 -1.97
C VAL A 71 1.14 7.59 -1.32
N GLY A 72 1.14 7.53 0.01
CA GLY A 72 0.38 6.53 0.76
C GLY A 72 -1.13 6.68 0.55
N SER A 73 -1.60 7.91 0.40
CA SER A 73 -3.00 8.17 0.08
C SER A 73 -3.37 7.68 -1.32
N LEU A 74 -2.45 7.80 -2.31
CA LEU A 74 -2.64 7.18 -3.62
C LEU A 74 -2.73 5.65 -3.53
N VAL A 75 -1.84 5.02 -2.77
CA VAL A 75 -1.89 3.56 -2.53
C VAL A 75 -3.25 3.16 -1.93
N GLY A 76 -3.77 3.94 -0.97
CA GLY A 76 -5.07 3.69 -0.35
C GLY A 76 -6.28 3.95 -1.26
N ALA A 77 -6.11 4.75 -2.32
CA ALA A 77 -7.16 5.11 -3.27
C ALA A 77 -7.34 4.11 -4.41
N ILE A 78 -6.32 3.27 -4.68
CA ILE A 78 -6.35 2.27 -5.77
C ILE A 78 -7.30 1.08 -5.48
N PRO A 79 -7.38 0.49 -4.27
CA PRO A 79 -8.25 -0.66 -4.00
C PRO A 79 -9.74 -0.43 -4.33
N PRO A 80 -10.36 0.74 -4.04
CA PRO A 80 -11.71 1.04 -4.52
C PRO A 80 -11.85 1.01 -6.05
N MET A 81 -10.84 1.51 -6.78
CA MET A 81 -10.83 1.43 -8.24
C MET A 81 -10.72 -0.01 -8.72
N MET A 82 -9.91 -0.84 -8.04
CA MET A 82 -9.84 -2.27 -8.33
C MET A 82 -11.19 -2.96 -8.09
N GLY A 83 -11.90 -2.61 -7.00
CA GLY A 83 -13.23 -3.14 -6.72
C GLY A 83 -14.26 -2.74 -7.78
N TRP A 84 -14.22 -1.48 -8.25
CA TRP A 84 -15.08 -1.02 -9.34
C TRP A 84 -14.78 -1.75 -10.65
N ALA A 85 -13.50 -1.80 -11.03
CA ALA A 85 -13.04 -2.44 -12.26
C ALA A 85 -13.27 -3.96 -12.22
N ALA A 86 -13.33 -4.59 -11.04
CA ALA A 86 -13.68 -6.00 -10.92
C ALA A 86 -15.10 -6.31 -11.42
N CYS A 87 -16.05 -5.40 -11.17
CA CYS A 87 -17.45 -5.57 -11.59
C CYS A 87 -17.73 -5.02 -13.00
N SER A 88 -17.12 -3.89 -13.36
CA SER A 88 -17.40 -3.18 -14.62
C SER A 88 -16.46 -3.55 -15.77
N GLY A 89 -15.26 -4.09 -15.46
CA GLY A 89 -14.21 -4.34 -16.44
C GLY A 89 -13.47 -3.09 -16.93
N ALA A 90 -13.85 -1.89 -16.47
CA ALA A 90 -13.30 -0.62 -16.92
C ALA A 90 -13.12 0.38 -15.75
N LEU A 91 -12.47 1.51 -16.04
CA LEU A 91 -12.30 2.62 -15.09
C LEU A 91 -13.19 3.78 -15.49
N ASP A 92 -14.43 3.73 -15.01
CA ASP A 92 -15.40 4.80 -15.20
C ASP A 92 -15.16 5.96 -14.23
N PRO A 93 -15.72 7.15 -14.49
CA PRO A 93 -15.65 8.29 -13.58
C PRO A 93 -16.04 7.96 -12.12
N GLY A 94 -16.97 7.01 -11.92
CA GLY A 94 -17.37 6.53 -10.59
C GLY A 94 -16.22 5.89 -9.80
N ALA A 95 -15.32 5.14 -10.47
CA ALA A 95 -14.15 4.56 -9.84
C ALA A 95 -13.21 5.65 -9.30
N PHE A 96 -12.97 6.69 -10.10
CA PHE A 96 -12.13 7.83 -9.71
C PHE A 96 -12.76 8.66 -8.59
N LEU A 97 -14.08 8.79 -8.58
CA LEU A 97 -14.79 9.49 -7.50
C LEU A 97 -14.63 8.76 -6.16
N LEU A 98 -14.83 7.44 -6.14
CA LEU A 98 -14.58 6.62 -4.94
C LEU A 98 -13.12 6.69 -4.48
N ALA A 99 -12.18 6.64 -5.44
CA ALA A 99 -10.76 6.81 -5.17
C ALA A 99 -10.47 8.18 -4.54
N GLY A 100 -11.06 9.25 -5.08
CA GLY A 100 -10.88 10.63 -4.60
C GLY A 100 -11.44 10.86 -3.20
N ILE A 101 -12.60 10.27 -2.89
CA ILE A 101 -13.17 10.29 -1.53
C ILE A 101 -12.21 9.63 -0.56
N LEU A 102 -11.76 8.40 -0.87
CA LEU A 102 -10.86 7.68 0.01
C LEU A 102 -9.51 8.39 0.13
N TYR A 103 -8.95 8.88 -0.97
CA TYR A 103 -7.72 9.69 -0.99
C TYR A 103 -7.82 10.88 -0.03
N SER A 104 -8.90 11.64 -0.09
CA SER A 104 -9.12 12.82 0.74
C SER A 104 -9.26 12.45 2.22
N TRP A 105 -9.90 11.32 2.51
CA TRP A 105 -10.09 10.82 3.88
C TRP A 105 -8.78 10.34 4.53
N GLN A 106 -7.80 9.88 3.74
CA GLN A 106 -6.52 9.40 4.29
C GLN A 106 -5.76 10.49 5.06
N PHE A 107 -5.83 11.76 4.65
CA PHE A 107 -5.10 12.86 5.30
C PHE A 107 -5.49 13.09 6.76
N PRO A 108 -6.78 13.37 7.11
CA PRO A 108 -7.16 13.55 8.50
C PRO A 108 -6.88 12.30 9.32
N HIS A 109 -7.09 11.11 8.74
CA HIS A 109 -6.82 9.83 9.43
C HIS A 109 -5.34 9.63 9.76
N PHE A 110 -4.45 9.73 8.77
CA PHE A 110 -3.01 9.55 8.98
C PHE A 110 -2.41 10.64 9.86
N ASN A 111 -2.83 11.90 9.68
CA ASN A 111 -2.32 13.00 10.48
C ASN A 111 -2.72 12.84 11.96
N ALA A 112 -3.96 12.44 12.25
CA ALA A 112 -4.41 12.15 13.61
C ALA A 112 -3.60 11.03 14.27
N LEU A 113 -3.28 9.95 13.54
CA LEU A 113 -2.44 8.87 14.06
C LEU A 113 -0.99 9.31 14.28
N SER A 114 -0.43 10.10 13.36
CA SER A 114 0.95 10.56 13.42
C SER A 114 1.18 11.54 14.58
N TRP A 115 0.16 12.31 14.97
CA TRP A 115 0.25 13.32 16.02
C TRP A 115 0.69 12.71 17.37
N ASN A 116 0.13 11.56 17.73
CA ASN A 116 0.47 10.85 18.97
C ASN A 116 1.89 10.26 18.94
N LEU A 117 2.45 10.04 17.75
CA LEU A 117 3.78 9.47 17.54
C LEU A 117 4.84 10.53 17.24
N ARG A 118 4.48 11.83 17.25
CA ARG A 118 5.41 12.94 16.97
C ARG A 118 6.73 12.87 17.76
N PRO A 119 6.78 12.49 19.06
CA PRO A 119 8.03 12.50 19.82
C PRO A 119 8.97 11.36 19.40
N ASP A 120 8.41 10.29 18.82
CA ASP A 120 9.17 9.16 18.30
C ASP A 120 9.73 9.44 16.90
N TYR A 121 9.12 10.37 16.14
CA TYR A 121 9.60 10.83 14.84
C TYR A 121 10.63 11.96 14.93
N SER A 122 10.63 12.73 16.01
CA SER A 122 11.59 13.82 16.24
C SER A 122 12.93 13.35 16.81
N ARG A 123 13.15 12.04 16.94
CA ARG A 123 14.36 11.40 17.46
C ARG A 123 15.03 10.55 16.39
#